data_AF-A0A0J8B0F2-F1
#
_entry.id   AF-A0A0J8B0F2-F1
#
_cell.length_a   1.000
_cell.length_b   1.000
_cell.length_c   1.000
_cell.angle_alpha   90.00
_cell.angle_beta   90.00
_cell.angle_gamma   90.00
#
_symmetry.space_group_name_H-M   'P 1'
#
loop_
_entity.id
_entity.type
_entity.pdbx_description
1 polymer ?
#
loop_
_entity_poly.entity_id
_entity_poly.type
_entity_poly.pdbx_seq_one_letter_code
_entity_poly.pdbx_strand_id
1 'polypeptide(L)'
;LDDLIAYHPRLVTLTGSINDITSVAKKYRVYFSAPEGEDEDYMVDHSLFAYLIGTDGSVVEIFGRDLTAEQLAAKVAASMVQDRLTEKERQILYFFDTALERIVLLSTAVIQTHALILLMTLMFPGNRSAAVVAPEESQA
;
A
#
# COMPACT_ATOMS: atom_id res chain seq x y z
N LEU A 1 -1.29 -23.67 -28.69
CA LEU A 1 -0.29 -22.87 -27.92
C LEU A 1 0.45 -21.89 -28.82
N ASP A 2 0.70 -22.23 -30.08
CA ASP A 2 1.39 -21.37 -31.06
C ASP A 2 0.66 -20.03 -31.31
N ASP A 3 -0.67 -19.99 -31.22
CA ASP A 3 -1.47 -18.77 -31.40
C ASP A 3 -1.17 -17.67 -30.35
N LEU A 4 -0.64 -18.03 -29.18
CA LEU A 4 -0.35 -17.07 -28.11
C LEU A 4 0.93 -16.27 -28.37
N ILE A 5 1.89 -16.82 -29.12
CA ILE A 5 3.12 -16.10 -29.51
C ILE A 5 2.79 -14.96 -30.49
N ALA A 6 1.70 -15.08 -31.25
CA ALA A 6 1.21 -14.03 -32.14
C ALA A 6 0.76 -12.75 -31.40
N TYR A 7 0.46 -12.83 -30.10
CA TYR A 7 0.08 -11.66 -29.31
C TYR A 7 1.26 -10.79 -28.90
N HIS A 8 2.36 -11.41 -28.44
CA HIS A 8 3.55 -10.65 -28.05
C HIS A 8 4.82 -11.53 -28.04
N PRO A 9 5.93 -11.09 -28.65
CA PRO A 9 7.14 -11.91 -28.80
C PRO A 9 7.85 -12.27 -27.49
N ARG A 10 7.56 -11.54 -26.40
CA ARG A 10 8.09 -11.83 -25.06
C ARG A 10 7.19 -12.75 -24.21
N LEU A 11 6.03 -13.15 -24.72
CA LEU A 11 5.13 -14.04 -24.00
C LEU A 11 5.73 -15.45 -23.99
N VAL A 12 5.89 -16.01 -22.79
CA VAL A 12 6.27 -17.42 -22.61
C VAL A 12 5.07 -18.15 -22.04
N THR A 13 4.64 -19.20 -22.73
CA THR A 13 3.52 -20.04 -22.32
C THR A 13 4.06 -21.35 -21.75
N LEU A 14 3.45 -21.82 -20.67
CA LEU A 14 3.84 -23.04 -19.98
C LEU A 14 2.67 -24.02 -19.95
N THR A 15 2.99 -25.30 -20.14
CA THR A 15 2.06 -26.43 -20.00
C THR A 15 2.82 -27.62 -19.45
N GLY A 16 2.14 -28.70 -19.08
CA GLY A 16 2.78 -29.88 -18.52
C GLY A 16 1.78 -31.01 -18.26
N SER A 17 2.23 -31.99 -17.49
CA SER A 17 1.33 -33.06 -17.03
C SER A 17 0.31 -32.52 -16.02
N ILE A 18 -0.80 -33.24 -15.83
CA ILE A 18 -1.81 -32.86 -14.82
C ILE A 18 -1.22 -32.73 -13.41
N ASN A 19 -0.22 -33.55 -13.09
CA ASN A 19 0.49 -33.51 -11.81
C ASN A 19 1.33 -32.25 -11.67
N ASP A 20 2.05 -31.85 -12.72
CA ASP A 20 2.86 -30.62 -12.73
C ASP A 20 1.96 -29.39 -12.59
N ILE A 21 0.88 -29.34 -13.37
CA ILE A 21 -0.11 -28.26 -13.33
C ILE A 21 -0.74 -28.16 -11.95
N THR A 22 -1.17 -29.29 -11.37
CA THR A 22 -1.75 -29.33 -10.01
C THR A 22 -0.76 -28.87 -8.95
N SER A 23 0.51 -29.26 -9.06
CA SER A 23 1.58 -28.86 -8.15
C SER A 23 1.82 -27.34 -8.20
N VAL A 24 1.90 -26.77 -9.40
CA VAL A 24 2.07 -25.32 -9.61
C VAL A 24 0.83 -24.56 -9.12
N ALA A 25 -0.37 -25.02 -9.47
CA ALA A 25 -1.61 -24.42 -9.02
C ALA A 25 -1.69 -24.37 -7.48
N LYS A 26 -1.33 -25.46 -6.81
CA LYS A 26 -1.25 -25.50 -5.34
C LYS A 26 -0.20 -24.54 -4.78
N LYS A 27 0.99 -24.47 -5.39
CA LYS A 27 2.09 -23.59 -4.95
C LYS A 27 1.68 -22.12 -5.00
N TYR A 28 0.99 -21.70 -6.06
CA TYR A 28 0.54 -20.33 -6.25
C TYR A 28 -0.91 -20.08 -5.80
N ARG A 29 -1.56 -21.07 -5.19
CA ARG A 29 -2.96 -21.03 -4.73
C ARG A 29 -3.94 -20.63 -5.84
N VAL A 30 -3.66 -21.06 -7.06
CA VAL A 30 -4.52 -20.87 -8.23
C VAL A 30 -5.62 -21.92 -8.20
N TYR A 31 -6.86 -21.47 -8.27
CA TYR A 31 -8.01 -22.35 -8.44
C TYR A 31 -8.20 -22.72 -9.91
N PHE A 32 -8.45 -23.99 -10.17
CA PHE A 32 -9.03 -24.46 -11.41
C PHE A 32 -9.95 -25.66 -11.15
N SER A 33 -10.99 -25.82 -11.96
CA SER A 33 -11.92 -26.95 -11.88
C SER A 33 -12.34 -27.38 -13.28
N ALA A 34 -12.07 -28.65 -13.60
CA ALA A 34 -12.54 -29.28 -14.83
C ALA A 34 -13.70 -30.23 -14.49
N PRO A 35 -14.76 -30.30 -15.31
CA PRO A 35 -15.85 -31.24 -15.12
C PRO A 35 -15.35 -32.70 -15.24
N GLU A 36 -15.99 -33.60 -14.49
CA GLU A 36 -15.77 -35.04 -14.62
C GLU A 36 -16.64 -35.57 -15.77
N GLY A 37 -16.03 -35.88 -16.93
CA GLY A 37 -16.75 -36.41 -18.09
C GLY A 37 -15.88 -36.49 -19.36
N GLU A 38 -16.28 -37.34 -20.31
CA GLU A 38 -15.66 -37.52 -21.63
C GLU A 38 -16.29 -36.62 -22.71
N ASP A 39 -16.85 -35.47 -22.33
CA ASP A 39 -17.31 -34.51 -23.33
C ASP A 39 -16.06 -33.91 -24.01
N GLU A 40 -15.96 -34.05 -25.34
CA GLU A 40 -14.81 -33.57 -26.13
C GLU A 40 -14.63 -32.04 -26.03
N ASP A 41 -15.67 -31.32 -25.65
CA ASP A 41 -15.66 -29.86 -25.50
C ASP A 41 -16.23 -29.47 -24.14
N TYR A 42 -15.37 -28.96 -23.26
CA TYR A 42 -15.72 -28.60 -21.89
C TYR A 42 -15.08 -27.30 -21.45
N MET A 43 -15.75 -26.62 -20.52
CA MET A 43 -15.23 -25.40 -19.90
C MET A 43 -14.47 -25.73 -18.62
N VAL A 44 -13.36 -25.03 -18.40
CA VAL A 44 -12.57 -25.10 -17.17
C VAL A 44 -12.67 -23.78 -16.45
N ASP A 45 -13.20 -23.81 -15.24
CA ASP A 45 -13.13 -22.66 -14.35
C ASP A 45 -11.67 -22.43 -13.98
N HIS A 46 -11.21 -21.19 -14.08
CA HIS A 46 -9.84 -20.81 -13.74
C HIS A 46 -9.80 -19.43 -13.09
N SER A 47 -8.73 -19.18 -12.32
CA SER A 47 -8.49 -17.87 -11.73
C SER A 47 -8.20 -16.81 -12.80
N LEU A 48 -8.73 -15.60 -12.60
CA LEU A 48 -8.53 -14.46 -13.50
C LEU A 48 -7.50 -13.45 -12.96
N PHE A 49 -6.73 -13.83 -11.93
CA PHE A 49 -5.73 -12.97 -11.32
C PHE A 49 -4.38 -13.06 -12.05
N ALA A 50 -3.68 -11.93 -12.13
CA ALA A 50 -2.29 -11.87 -12.55
C ALA A 50 -1.37 -11.79 -11.33
N TYR A 51 -0.23 -12.48 -11.36
CA TYR A 51 0.70 -12.58 -10.24
C TYR A 51 2.03 -11.92 -10.60
N LEU A 52 2.53 -11.04 -9.73
CA LEU A 52 3.90 -10.54 -9.79
C LEU A 52 4.79 -11.42 -8.93
N ILE A 53 5.77 -12.06 -9.55
CA ILE A 53 6.74 -12.92 -8.88
C ILE A 53 8.05 -12.15 -8.72
N GLY A 54 8.56 -12.13 -7.49
CA GLY A 54 9.81 -11.49 -7.12
C GLY A 54 11.03 -12.26 -7.64
N THR A 55 12.20 -11.63 -7.53
CA THR A 55 13.45 -12.25 -8.00
C THR A 55 13.87 -13.49 -7.20
N ASP A 56 13.34 -13.66 -5.99
CA ASP A 56 13.52 -14.83 -5.13
C ASP A 56 12.47 -15.94 -5.38
N GLY A 57 11.54 -15.72 -6.30
CA GLY A 57 10.46 -16.64 -6.63
C GLY A 57 9.24 -16.57 -5.72
N SER A 58 9.19 -15.61 -4.78
CA SER A 58 8.02 -15.36 -3.93
C SER A 58 6.94 -14.55 -4.66
N VAL A 59 5.70 -14.63 -4.19
CA VAL A 59 4.60 -13.80 -4.72
C VAL A 59 4.67 -12.43 -4.07
N VAL A 60 4.91 -11.40 -4.87
CA VAL A 60 5.01 -10.01 -4.41
C VAL A 60 3.63 -9.36 -4.33
N GLU A 61 2.84 -9.48 -5.41
CA GLU A 61 1.49 -8.90 -5.47
C GLU A 61 0.60 -9.72 -6.42
N ILE A 62 -0.71 -9.65 -6.17
CA ILE A 62 -1.75 -10.29 -6.99
C ILE A 62 -2.68 -9.19 -7.50
N PHE A 63 -2.89 -9.14 -8.81
CA PHE A 63 -3.69 -8.14 -9.49
C PHE A 63 -5.01 -8.72 -9.99
N GLY A 64 -6.11 -8.05 -9.63
CA GLY A 64 -7.45 -8.31 -10.17
C GLY A 64 -7.68 -7.68 -11.55
N ARG A 65 -8.88 -7.88 -12.09
CA ARG A 65 -9.29 -7.40 -13.41
C ARG A 65 -9.69 -5.93 -13.46
N ASP A 66 -9.83 -5.29 -12.31
CA ASP A 66 -10.43 -3.95 -12.20
C ASP A 66 -9.42 -2.81 -12.51
N LEU A 67 -8.23 -3.15 -13.01
CA LEU A 67 -7.15 -2.21 -13.30
C LEU A 67 -7.04 -1.94 -14.80
N THR A 68 -6.90 -0.66 -15.16
CA THR A 68 -6.48 -0.30 -16.52
C THR A 68 -5.02 -0.69 -16.76
N ALA A 69 -4.59 -0.70 -18.02
CA ALA A 69 -3.20 -1.02 -18.38
C ALA A 69 -2.20 -0.07 -17.71
N GLU A 70 -2.52 1.22 -17.65
CA GLU A 70 -1.67 2.25 -17.01
C GLU A 70 -1.59 2.05 -15.50
N GLN A 71 -2.72 1.75 -14.85
CA GLN A 71 -2.75 1.49 -13.41
C GLN A 71 -1.97 0.23 -13.05
N LEU A 72 -2.10 -0.83 -13.86
CA LEU A 72 -1.35 -2.06 -13.68
C LEU A 72 0.15 -1.82 -13.85
N ALA A 73 0.56 -1.11 -14.91
CA ALA A 73 1.97 -0.80 -15.15
C ALA A 73 2.58 0.03 -14.01
N ALA A 74 1.86 1.04 -13.52
CA ALA A 74 2.30 1.86 -12.40
C ALA A 74 2.46 1.05 -11.11
N LYS A 75 1.49 0.16 -10.82
CA LYS A 75 1.56 -0.75 -9.67
C LYS A 75 2.73 -1.71 -9.77
N VAL A 76 2.92 -2.37 -10.92
CA VAL A 76 4.06 -3.27 -11.15
C VAL A 76 5.38 -2.53 -10.93
N ALA A 77 5.54 -1.33 -11.48
CA ALA A 77 6.75 -0.54 -11.30
C ALA A 77 7.01 -0.21 -9.82
N ALA A 78 5.99 0.20 -9.08
CA ALA A 78 6.10 0.47 -7.64
C ALA A 78 6.50 -0.80 -6.86
N SER A 79 5.84 -1.93 -7.13
CA SER A 79 6.09 -3.19 -6.43
C SER A 79 7.46 -3.78 -6.75
N MET A 80 7.98 -3.57 -7.96
CA MET A 80 9.36 -3.94 -8.31
C MET A 80 10.42 -3.14 -7.54
N VAL A 81 10.14 -1.87 -7.20
CA VAL A 81 11.04 -1.09 -6.34
C VAL A 81 11.00 -1.64 -4.92
N GLN A 82 9.80 -1.92 -4.41
CA GLN A 82 9.62 -2.46 -3.05
C GLN A 82 10.26 -3.85 -2.85
N ASP A 83 10.18 -4.72 -3.86
CA ASP A 83 10.80 -6.06 -3.85
C ASP A 83 12.32 -5.99 -3.69
N ARG A 84 12.95 -5.01 -4.36
CA ARG A 84 14.42 -4.83 -4.33
C ARG A 84 14.94 -4.27 -3.02
N LEU A 85 14.07 -3.71 -2.19
CA LEU A 85 14.45 -3.19 -0.88
C LEU A 85 14.62 -4.33 0.11
N THR A 86 15.67 -4.26 0.90
CA THR A 86 15.82 -5.13 2.06
C THR A 86 14.74 -4.80 3.10
N GLU A 87 14.44 -5.75 3.97
CA GLU A 87 13.47 -5.55 5.05
C GLU A 87 13.83 -4.35 5.95
N LYS A 88 15.13 -4.14 6.17
CA LYS A 88 15.63 -3.01 6.94
C LYS A 88 15.37 -1.68 6.23
N GLU A 89 15.56 -1.61 4.91
CA GLU A 89 15.27 -0.40 4.12
C GLU A 89 13.78 -0.11 4.06
N ARG A 90 12.93 -1.14 3.93
CA ARG A 90 11.47 -0.99 4.02
C ARG A 90 11.03 -0.44 5.37
N GLN A 91 11.57 -0.98 6.47
CA GLN A 91 11.25 -0.47 7.82
C GLN A 91 11.68 0.97 8.03
N ILE A 92 12.85 1.35 7.49
CA ILE A 92 13.32 2.73 7.54
C ILE A 92 12.38 3.67 6.78
N LEU A 93 11.97 3.30 5.56
CA LEU A 93 11.03 4.08 4.77
C LEU A 93 9.65 4.22 5.44
N TYR A 94 9.13 3.11 5.98
CA TYR A 94 7.86 3.13 6.73
C TYR A 94 7.93 4.00 7.98
N PHE A 95 9.06 3.95 8.69
CA PHE A 95 9.31 4.82 9.83
C PHE A 95 9.32 6.30 9.43
N PHE A 96 10.01 6.66 8.35
CA PHE A 96 10.06 8.04 7.86
C PHE A 96 8.69 8.53 7.40
N ASP A 97 7.92 7.71 6.68
CA ASP A 97 6.57 8.06 6.22
C ASP A 97 5.63 8.32 7.41
N THR A 98 5.61 7.40 8.37
CA THR A 98 4.83 7.55 9.62
C THR A 98 5.30 8.78 10.42
N ALA A 99 6.60 9.02 10.50
CA ALA A 99 7.14 10.17 11.21
C ALA A 99 6.75 11.49 10.53
N LEU A 100 6.77 11.56 9.20
CA LEU A 100 6.37 12.73 8.43
C LEU A 100 4.88 13.04 8.64
N GLU A 101 4.00 12.05 8.55
CA GLU A 101 2.57 12.24 8.83
C GLU A 101 2.34 12.82 10.23
N ARG A 102 3.04 12.28 11.24
CA ARG A 102 2.93 12.77 12.62
C ARG A 102 3.48 14.19 12.77
N ILE A 103 4.58 14.53 12.12
CA ILE A 103 5.14 15.89 12.12
C ILE A 103 4.15 16.87 11.49
N VAL A 104 3.56 16.52 10.36
CA VAL A 104 2.54 17.35 9.69
C VAL A 104 1.35 17.57 10.63
N LEU A 105 0.85 16.50 11.26
CA LEU A 105 -0.27 16.59 12.22
C LEU A 105 0.05 17.45 13.44
N LEU A 106 1.27 17.35 13.98
CA LEU A 106 1.75 18.18 15.08
C LEU A 106 1.84 19.65 14.67
N SER A 107 2.37 19.93 13.48
CA SER A 107 2.52 21.29 12.98
C SER A 107 1.16 21.98 12.78
N THR A 108 0.17 21.28 12.22
CA THR A 108 -1.18 21.81 12.04
C THR A 108 -1.88 22.05 13.37
N ALA A 109 -1.71 21.17 14.35
CA ALA A 109 -2.23 21.37 15.71
C ALA A 109 -1.62 22.62 16.38
N VAL A 110 -0.30 22.84 16.24
CA VAL A 110 0.38 24.03 16.78
C VAL A 110 -0.15 25.30 16.11
N ILE A 111 -0.28 25.29 14.79
CA ILE A 111 -0.82 26.42 14.01
C ILE A 111 -2.26 26.73 14.45
N GLN A 112 -3.11 25.70 14.56
CA GLN A 112 -4.51 25.87 14.97
C GLN A 112 -4.64 26.41 16.39
N THR A 113 -3.77 25.97 17.31
CA THR A 113 -3.72 26.48 18.68
C THR A 113 -3.33 27.96 18.71
N HIS A 114 -2.31 28.35 17.94
CA HIS A 114 -1.89 29.76 17.83
C HIS A 114 -2.98 30.63 17.20
N ALA A 115 -3.65 30.15 16.15
CA ALA A 115 -4.75 30.84 15.52
C ALA A 115 -5.91 31.07 16.51
N LEU A 116 -6.22 30.09 17.35
CA LEU A 116 -7.26 30.20 18.37
C LEU A 116 -6.89 31.20 19.46
N ILE A 117 -5.64 31.17 19.95
CA ILE A 117 -5.13 32.14 20.95
C ILE A 117 -5.20 33.56 20.40
N LEU A 118 -4.78 33.78 19.15
CA LEU A 118 -4.85 35.08 18.50
C LEU A 118 -6.30 35.56 18.37
N LEU A 119 -7.20 34.67 17.94
CA LEU A 119 -8.62 34.97 17.84
C LEU A 119 -9.23 35.34 19.20
N MET A 120 -8.91 34.61 20.27
CA MET A 120 -9.36 34.91 21.63
C MET A 120 -8.81 36.26 22.12
N THR A 121 -7.55 36.57 21.81
CA THR A 121 -6.93 37.87 22.15
C THR A 121 -7.62 39.03 21.44
N LEU A 122 -8.04 38.85 20.19
CA LEU A 122 -8.77 39.85 19.41
C LEU A 122 -10.24 39.97 19.84
N MET A 123 -10.89 38.88 20.24
CA MET A 123 -12.29 38.89 20.71
C MET A 123 -12.46 39.43 22.13
N PHE A 124 -11.43 39.38 22.99
CA PHE A 124 -11.50 39.83 24.39
C PHE A 124 -10.37 40.79 24.78
N PRO A 125 -10.37 42.04 24.27
CA PRO A 125 -9.28 43.02 24.49
C PRO A 125 -9.14 43.54 25.94
N GLY A 126 -10.03 43.15 26.87
CA GLY A 126 -10.16 43.77 28.20
C GLY A 126 -9.52 43.05 29.40
N ASN A 127 -9.00 41.82 29.28
CA ASN A 127 -8.56 41.03 30.44
C ASN A 127 -7.06 41.11 30.73
N ARG A 128 -6.53 42.33 30.89
CA ARG A 128 -5.22 42.58 31.54
C ARG A 128 -5.47 43.13 32.93
N SER A 129 -5.68 42.29 33.94
CA SER A 129 -5.66 42.77 35.33
C SER A 129 -5.28 41.71 36.36
N ALA A 130 -4.41 42.16 37.27
CA ALA A 130 -4.12 41.64 38.60
C ALA A 130 -3.25 40.38 38.75
N ALA A 131 -1.93 40.58 38.95
CA ALA A 131 -1.18 39.93 40.03
C ALA A 131 0.28 40.43 40.09
N VAL A 132 0.52 41.57 40.72
CA VAL A 132 1.75 41.81 41.50
C VAL A 132 1.32 42.58 42.74
N VAL A 133 0.97 41.85 43.80
CA VAL A 133 0.78 42.39 45.14
C VAL A 133 2.16 42.41 45.80
N ALA A 134 2.65 43.60 46.15
CA ALA A 134 3.87 43.77 46.93
C ALA A 134 3.57 43.49 48.43
N PRO A 135 4.50 42.88 49.19
CA PRO A 135 4.30 42.64 50.61
C PRO A 135 4.51 43.92 51.44
N GLU A 136 3.61 44.16 52.39
CA GLU A 136 3.71 45.21 53.43
C GLU A 136 4.88 44.93 54.39
N GLU A 137 5.86 45.83 54.45
CA GLU A 137 6.80 45.91 55.58
C GLU A 137 6.18 46.75 56.70
N SER A 138 5.87 46.05 57.80
CA SER A 138 5.54 46.59 59.12
C SER A 138 6.68 47.49 59.64
N GLN A 139 6.40 48.78 59.83
CA GLN A 139 7.21 49.64 60.68
C GLN A 139 6.84 49.45 62.17
N ALA A 140 7.83 49.73 63.01
CA ALA A 140 7.89 49.57 64.46
C ALA A 140 6.83 50.32 65.28
#